data_AF-A0A084B6N7-F1
#
_entry.id   AF-A0A084B6N7-F1
#
_cell.length_a   1.000
_cell.length_b   1.000
_cell.length_c   1.000
_cell.angle_alpha   90.00
_cell.angle_beta   90.00
_cell.angle_gamma   90.00
#
_symmetry.space_group_name_H-M   'P 1'
#
loop_
_entity.id
_entity.type
_entity.pdbx_description
1 polymer ?
#
loop_
_entity_poly.entity_id
_entity_poly.type
_entity_poly.pdbx_seq_one_letter_code
_entity_poly.pdbx_strand_id
1 'polypeptide(L)'
;MNRITVVVDVQNDVAAIPGNGNTPVTFTHTSDIGRFVAASLDLKRWDHVGYIAGDKVTWKQLVDLVQEVKGSTVNAHMTVWRN
;
A
#
# COMPACT_ATOMS: atom_id res chain seq x y z
N MET A 1 5.27 -7.19 -19.43
CA MET A 1 4.79 -7.73 -18.13
C MET A 1 3.39 -7.19 -17.89
N ASN A 2 2.42 -8.06 -17.64
CA ASN A 2 1.10 -7.63 -17.17
C ASN A 2 1.26 -7.18 -15.70
N ARG A 3 0.86 -5.95 -15.36
CA ARG A 3 0.93 -5.46 -13.97
C ARG A 3 -0.23 -6.08 -13.19
N ILE A 4 0.08 -6.74 -12.08
CA ILE A 4 -0.95 -7.15 -11.13
C ILE A 4 -1.36 -5.90 -10.35
N THR A 5 -2.60 -5.48 -10.49
CA THR A 5 -3.21 -4.43 -9.68
C THR A 5 -4.19 -5.06 -8.70
N VAL A 6 -4.06 -4.73 -7.41
CA VAL A 6 -4.93 -5.28 -6.36
C VAL A 6 -5.98 -4.27 -5.90
N VAL A 7 -5.60 -3.01 -5.68
CA VAL A 7 -6.52 -1.99 -5.11
C VAL A 7 -6.57 -0.71 -5.94
N VAL A 8 -5.41 -0.13 -6.27
CA VAL A 8 -5.34 1.14 -7.03
C VAL A 8 -4.70 0.89 -8.39
N ASP A 9 -5.52 0.94 -9.44
CA ASP A 9 -5.07 0.96 -10.82
C ASP A 9 -4.74 2.38 -11.24
N VAL A 10 -3.49 2.77 -10.97
CA VAL A 10 -2.98 4.09 -11.34
C VAL A 10 -2.98 4.28 -12.87
N GLN A 11 -2.86 3.20 -13.67
CA GLN A 11 -2.84 3.34 -15.13
C GLN A 11 -4.23 3.64 -15.67
N ASN A 12 -5.26 2.95 -15.17
CA ASN A 12 -6.63 3.02 -15.68
C ASN A 12 -7.55 3.96 -14.87
N ASP A 13 -7.03 4.70 -13.88
CA ASP A 13 -7.81 5.63 -13.05
C ASP A 13 -8.95 4.93 -12.27
N VAL A 14 -8.70 3.73 -11.73
CA VAL A 14 -9.69 2.97 -10.96
C VAL A 14 -9.14 2.58 -9.60
N ALA A 15 -9.94 2.70 -8.54
CA ALA A 15 -9.61 2.19 -7.22
C ALA A 15 -10.76 1.37 -6.62
N ALA A 16 -10.46 0.19 -6.08
CA ALA A 16 -11.40 -0.71 -5.41
C ALA A 16 -11.14 -0.72 -3.89
N ILE A 17 -11.56 0.35 -3.21
CA ILE A 17 -11.23 0.65 -1.81
C ILE A 17 -11.87 -0.37 -0.85
N PRO A 18 -11.11 -1.13 -0.05
CA PRO A 18 -11.67 -2.05 0.94
C PRO A 18 -12.44 -1.34 2.07
N GLY A 19 -13.67 -1.78 2.32
CA GLY A 19 -14.52 -1.26 3.38
C GLY A 19 -14.82 0.23 3.17
N ASN A 20 -14.67 1.03 4.24
CA ASN A 20 -14.89 2.47 4.14
C ASN A 20 -13.65 3.30 3.74
N GLY A 21 -12.49 2.65 3.62
CA GLY A 21 -11.23 3.29 3.25
C GLY A 21 -10.62 4.22 4.30
N ASN A 22 -11.19 4.33 5.51
CA ASN A 22 -10.73 5.24 6.56
C ASN A 22 -9.78 4.59 7.56
N THR A 23 -9.69 3.26 7.58
CA THR A 23 -8.76 2.56 8.47
C THR A 23 -7.32 2.76 7.97
N PRO A 24 -6.39 3.22 8.82
CA PRO A 24 -4.99 3.32 8.45
C PRO A 24 -4.40 1.94 8.13
N VAL A 25 -3.61 1.87 7.07
CA VAL A 25 -2.83 0.71 6.64
C VAL A 25 -1.38 1.14 6.41
N THR A 26 -0.47 0.18 6.47
CA THR A 26 0.95 0.45 6.26
C THR A 26 1.39 -0.01 4.88
N PHE A 27 2.04 0.88 4.13
CA PHE A 27 2.68 0.57 2.86
C PHE A 27 4.19 0.66 3.00
N THR A 28 4.88 -0.35 2.49
CA THR A 28 6.34 -0.37 2.41
C THR A 28 6.72 -0.70 0.99
N HIS A 29 7.52 0.15 0.35
CA HIS A 29 8.01 -0.13 -0.99
C HIS A 29 8.90 -1.39 -0.96
N THR A 30 8.84 -2.21 -2.00
CA THR A 30 9.54 -3.51 -2.02
C THR A 30 11.06 -3.38 -1.88
N SER A 31 11.65 -2.29 -2.39
CA SER A 31 13.07 -2.01 -2.20
C SER A 31 13.44 -1.65 -0.75
N ASP A 32 12.53 -1.04 0.01
CA ASP A 32 12.73 -0.81 1.45
C ASP A 32 12.65 -2.13 2.21
N ILE A 33 11.72 -3.03 1.85
CA ILE A 33 11.68 -4.38 2.43
C ILE A 33 13.02 -5.08 2.25
N GLY A 34 13.59 -5.05 1.03
CA GLY A 34 14.91 -5.63 0.77
C GLY A 34 16.03 -5.03 1.64
N ARG A 35 16.02 -3.70 1.83
CA ARG A 35 16.98 -3.02 2.73
C ARG A 35 16.82 -3.45 4.18
N PHE A 36 15.60 -3.53 4.70
CA PHE A 36 15.35 -3.97 6.08
C PHE A 36 15.72 -5.44 6.29
N VAL A 37 15.45 -6.31 5.33
CA VAL A 37 15.85 -7.73 5.38
C VAL A 37 17.37 -7.88 5.33
N ALA A 38 18.06 -7.10 4.49
CA ALA A 38 19.52 -7.13 4.45
C ALA A 38 20.11 -6.66 5.80
N ALA A 39 19.62 -5.53 6.32
CA ALA A 39 20.06 -5.01 7.62
C ALA A 39 19.73 -5.92 8.79
N SER A 40 18.67 -6.74 8.72
CA SER A 40 18.33 -7.66 9.80
C SER A 40 19.39 -8.74 9.98
N LEU A 41 20.14 -9.10 8.92
CA LEU A 41 21.23 -10.07 8.99
C LEU A 41 22.39 -9.62 9.89
N ASP A 42 22.54 -8.31 10.11
CA ASP A 42 23.58 -7.75 10.98
C ASP A 42 23.14 -7.65 12.45
N LEU A 43 21.90 -8.00 12.79
CA LEU A 43 21.41 -7.95 14.17
C LEU A 43 22.10 -9.02 15.02
N LYS A 44 22.61 -8.61 16.19
CA LYS A 44 23.22 -9.52 17.17
C LYS A 44 22.28 -10.60 17.70
N ARG A 45 20.97 -10.34 17.67
CA ARG A 45 19.91 -11.28 18.07
C ARG A 45 18.67 -10.99 17.23
N TRP A 46 17.99 -12.06 16.83
CA TRP A 46 16.70 -12.00 16.15
C TRP A 46 15.59 -12.34 17.14
N ASP A 47 14.59 -11.47 17.25
CA ASP A 47 13.35 -11.80 17.93
C ASP A 47 12.49 -12.70 17.01
N HIS A 48 11.60 -13.52 17.59
CA HIS A 48 10.77 -14.46 16.81
C HIS A 48 9.86 -13.79 15.78
N VAL A 49 9.51 -12.52 15.99
CA VAL A 49 8.68 -11.72 15.08
C VAL A 49 9.30 -10.33 14.95
N GLY A 50 9.55 -9.92 13.71
CA GLY A 50 9.96 -8.56 13.36
C GLY A 50 8.87 -7.88 12.53
N TYR A 51 8.72 -6.56 12.71
CA TYR A 51 7.78 -5.75 11.93
C TYR A 51 8.55 -4.73 11.12
N ILE A 52 8.17 -4.57 9.85
CA ILE A 52 8.58 -3.46 9.01
C ILE A 52 7.35 -2.61 8.75
N ALA A 53 7.41 -1.34 9.14
CA ALA A 53 6.32 -0.40 8.92
C ALA A 53 6.85 0.85 8.22
N GLY A 54 6.51 1.00 6.93
CA GLY A 54 6.73 2.23 6.17
C GLY A 54 5.65 3.27 6.44
N ASP A 55 5.09 3.82 5.36
CA ASP A 55 4.11 4.89 5.43
C ASP A 55 2.76 4.37 5.94
N LYS A 56 2.19 5.07 6.92
CA LYS A 56 0.87 4.79 7.48
C LYS A 56 -0.14 5.80 6.96
N VAL A 57 -1.00 5.36 6.05
CA VAL A 57 -2.04 6.18 5.43
C VAL A 57 -3.34 5.40 5.32
N THR A 58 -4.45 6.10 5.13
CA THR A 58 -5.73 5.46 4.77
C THR A 58 -5.78 5.21 3.25
N TRP A 59 -6.68 4.34 2.80
CA TRP A 59 -6.90 4.14 1.36
C TRP A 59 -7.39 5.41 0.67
N LYS A 60 -8.18 6.24 1.35
CA LYS A 60 -8.60 7.55 0.81
C LYS A 60 -7.40 8.48 0.60
N GLN A 61 -6.53 8.61 1.60
CA GLN A 61 -5.32 9.43 1.49
C GLN A 61 -4.40 8.93 0.37
N LEU A 62 -4.28 7.62 0.19
CA LEU A 62 -3.51 7.06 -0.93
C LEU A 62 -4.11 7.44 -2.29
N VAL A 63 -5.44 7.37 -2.44
CA VAL A 63 -6.12 7.78 -3.69
C VAL A 63 -5.93 9.27 -3.93
N ASP A 64 -6.06 10.12 -2.90
CA ASP A 64 -5.83 11.56 -3.01
C ASP A 64 -4.41 11.85 -3.49
N LEU A 65 -3.40 11.18 -2.92
CA LEU A 65 -2.01 11.30 -3.34
C LEU A 65 -1.80 10.87 -4.80
N VAL A 66 -2.43 9.77 -5.22
CA VAL A 66 -2.34 9.32 -6.63
C VAL A 66 -2.92 10.36 -7.58
N GLN A 67 -4.06 10.95 -7.24
CA GLN A 67 -4.68 12.00 -8.06
C GLN A 67 -3.81 13.25 -8.12
N GLU A 68 -3.23 13.68 -6.99
CA GLU A 68 -2.33 14.83 -6.91
C GLU A 68 -1.10 14.63 -7.81
N VAL A 69 -0.43 13.48 -7.69
CA VAL A 69 0.80 13.19 -8.43
C VAL A 69 0.53 12.94 -9.92
N LYS A 70 -0.58 12.26 -10.25
CA LYS A 70 -0.92 11.94 -11.65
C LYS A 70 -1.56 13.12 -12.38
N GLY A 71 -2.24 14.01 -11.66
CA GLY A 71 -3.00 15.13 -12.25
C GLY A 71 -4.32 14.71 -12.92
N SER A 72 -4.86 13.52 -12.60
CA SER A 72 -6.15 13.02 -13.09
C SER A 72 -7.01 12.50 -11.95
N THR A 73 -8.33 12.52 -12.15
CA THR A 73 -9.29 11.95 -11.21
C THR A 73 -9.27 10.42 -11.28
N VAL A 74 -9.31 9.78 -10.11
CA VAL A 74 -9.43 8.32 -9.99
C VAL A 74 -10.89 7.99 -9.65
N ASN A 75 -11.48 7.06 -10.41
CA ASN A 75 -12.79 6.51 -10.11
C ASN A 75 -12.68 5.49 -8.97
N ALA A 76 -13.05 5.92 -7.76
CA ALA A 76 -12.96 5.10 -6.56
C ALA A 76 -14.31 4.46 -6.19
N HIS A 77 -14.31 3.14 -6.05
CA HIS A 77 -15.44 2.34 -5.59
C HIS A 77 -15.13 1.68 -4.25
N MET A 78 -15.99 1.90 -3.25
CA MET A 78 -15.91 1.20 -1.97
C MET A 78 -16.38 -0.24 -2.14
N THR A 79 -15.58 -1.21 -1.68
CA THR A 79 -15.89 -2.63 -1.76
C THR A 79 -16.29 -3.17 -0.39
N VAL A 80 -17.31 -4.01 -0.39
CA VAL A 80 -17.70 -4.82 0.76
C VAL A 80 -17.34 -6.25 0.41
N TRP A 81 -16.49 -6.88 1.20
CA TRP A 81 -16.24 -8.32 1.05
C TRP A 81 -17.56 -9.03 1.39
N ARG A 82 -18.24 -9.55 0.37
CA ARG A 82 -19.32 -10.51 0.57
C ARG A 82 -18.65 -11.85 0.85
N ASN A 83 -18.85 -12.36 2.06
CA ASN A 83 -18.56 -13.75 2.40
C ASN A 83 -19.54 -14.68 1.70
#